data_AF-A0A6G1S354-F1
#
_entry.id   AF-A0A6G1S354-F1
#
_cell.length_a   1.000
_cell.length_b   1.000
_cell.length_c   1.000
_cell.angle_alpha   90.00
_cell.angle_beta   90.00
_cell.angle_gamma   90.00
#
_symmetry.space_group_name_H-M   'P 1'
#
loop_
_entity.id
_entity.type
_entity.pdbx_description
1 polymer ?
#
loop_
_entity_poly.entity_id
_entity_poly.type
_entity_poly.pdbx_seq_one_letter_code
_entity_poly.pdbx_strand_id
1 'polypeptide(L)'
;FFCSYIIISFLIVVNMYIAIILENFNVATEESSEPLCEDDFEMFYETWEKFDPDATQFIAYSTLSDFVDTLQEPLKIPKPNKIKLITMDLPMVAGDKIHCLDILFALTKEVLGDSGEMDALKATME
;
A
#
# COMPACT_ATOMS: atom_id res chain seq x y z
N PHE A 1 -11.08 12.81 -53.11
CA PHE A 1 -10.35 13.77 -52.26
C PHE A 1 -11.19 14.20 -51.05
N PHE A 2 -12.29 14.95 -51.21
CA PHE A 2 -13.12 15.40 -50.07
C PHE A 2 -13.74 14.24 -49.29
N CYS A 3 -14.41 13.29 -49.95
CA CYS A 3 -15.04 12.17 -49.25
C CYS A 3 -14.03 11.33 -48.46
N SER A 4 -12.89 11.00 -49.06
CA SER A 4 -11.81 10.26 -48.39
C SER A 4 -11.20 11.06 -47.23
N TYR A 5 -11.00 12.37 -47.38
CA TYR A 5 -10.50 13.24 -46.32
C TYR A 5 -11.45 13.29 -45.11
N ILE A 6 -12.76 13.45 -45.36
CA ILE A 6 -13.78 13.49 -44.30
C ILE A 6 -13.86 12.15 -43.57
N ILE A 7 -13.86 11.03 -44.30
CA ILE A 7 -13.89 9.69 -43.71
C ILE A 7 -12.64 9.45 -42.84
N ILE A 8 -11.45 9.75 -43.35
CA ILE A 8 -10.20 9.56 -42.61
C ILE A 8 -10.14 10.47 -41.38
N SER A 9 -10.51 11.75 -41.53
CA SER A 9 -10.51 12.71 -40.42
C SER A 9 -11.48 12.29 -39.31
N PHE A 10 -12.69 11.84 -39.69
CA PHE A 10 -13.68 11.37 -38.72
C PHE A 10 -13.19 10.13 -37.97
N LEU A 11 -12.61 9.15 -38.68
CA LEU A 11 -12.04 7.95 -38.05
C LEU A 11 -10.92 8.29 -37.07
N ILE A 12 -10.06 9.26 -37.39
CA ILE A 12 -8.98 9.70 -36.49
C ILE A 12 -9.57 10.34 -35.22
N VAL A 13 -10.50 11.28 -35.37
CA VAL A 13 -11.10 11.99 -34.21
C VAL A 13 -11.85 11.02 -33.30
N VAL A 14 -12.64 10.11 -33.87
CA VAL A 14 -13.38 9.11 -33.10
C VAL A 14 -12.44 8.15 -32.38
N ASN A 15 -11.44 7.61 -33.07
CA ASN A 15 -10.50 6.67 -32.45
C ASN A 15 -9.64 7.33 -31.37
N MET A 16 -9.22 8.58 -31.56
CA MET A 16 -8.50 9.35 -30.53
C MET A 16 -9.39 9.58 -29.29
N TYR A 17 -10.66 9.93 -29.47
CA TYR A 17 -11.58 10.16 -28.37
C TYR A 17 -11.86 8.88 -27.56
N ILE A 18 -12.03 7.74 -28.24
CA ILE A 18 -12.16 6.43 -27.60
C ILE A 18 -10.89 6.11 -26.80
N ALA A 19 -9.71 6.35 -27.37
CA ALA A 19 -8.44 6.09 -26.67
C ALA A 19 -8.31 6.90 -25.38
N ILE A 20 -8.64 8.20 -25.40
CA ILE A 20 -8.60 9.08 -24.21
C ILE A 20 -9.57 8.59 -23.13
N ILE A 21 -10.79 8.20 -23.52
CA ILE A 21 -11.78 7.68 -22.56
C ILE A 21 -11.29 6.36 -21.95
N LEU A 22 -10.77 5.45 -22.77
CA LEU A 22 -10.25 4.17 -22.29
C LEU A 22 -9.06 4.37 -21.36
N GLU A 23 -8.15 5.29 -21.69
CA GLU A 23 -7.01 5.63 -20.84
C GLU A 23 -7.48 6.21 -19.50
N ASN A 24 -8.42 7.16 -19.52
CA ASN A 24 -8.97 7.73 -18.28
C ASN A 24 -9.68 6.68 -17.42
N PHE A 25 -10.44 5.77 -18.05
CA PHE A 25 -11.08 4.68 -17.33
C PHE A 25 -10.08 3.67 -16.79
N ASN A 26 -8.99 3.39 -17.53
CA ASN A 26 -7.91 2.52 -17.07
C ASN A 26 -7.23 3.13 -15.84
N VAL A 27 -6.85 4.40 -15.88
CA VAL A 27 -6.25 5.13 -14.75
C VAL A 27 -7.20 5.14 -13.54
N ALA A 28 -8.48 5.44 -13.74
CA ALA A 28 -9.47 5.42 -12.66
C ALA A 28 -9.68 4.01 -12.08
N THR A 29 -9.57 2.97 -12.93
CA THR A 29 -9.63 1.57 -12.48
C THR A 29 -8.39 1.24 -11.65
N GLU A 30 -7.21 1.63 -12.12
CA GLU A 30 -5.93 1.45 -11.42
C GLU A 30 -5.95 2.11 -10.05
N GLU A 31 -6.36 3.39 -9.95
CA GLU A 31 -6.51 4.13 -8.68
C GLU A 31 -7.55 3.49 -7.75
N SER A 32 -8.67 2.98 -8.28
CA SER A 32 -9.68 2.27 -7.48
C SER A 32 -9.27 0.85 -7.07
N SER A 33 -8.18 0.33 -7.64
CA SER A 33 -7.63 -0.99 -7.38
C SER A 33 -6.32 -0.94 -6.59
N GLU A 34 -5.88 0.24 -6.16
CA GLU A 34 -4.74 0.37 -5.25
C GLU A 34 -5.06 -0.39 -3.95
N PRO A 35 -4.22 -1.38 -3.56
CA PRO A 35 -4.55 -2.24 -2.42
C PRO A 35 -4.51 -1.52 -1.07
N LEU A 36 -3.94 -0.31 -1.04
CA LEU A 36 -3.76 0.55 0.12
C LEU A 36 -4.02 1.99 -0.29
N CYS A 37 -4.84 2.71 0.48
CA CYS A 37 -5.08 4.14 0.29
C CYS A 37 -4.62 4.95 1.51
N GLU A 38 -4.73 6.29 1.43
CA GLU A 38 -4.35 7.21 2.51
C GLU A 38 -5.06 6.90 3.85
N ASP A 39 -6.34 6.53 3.79
CA ASP A 39 -7.15 6.18 4.97
C ASP A 39 -6.57 4.96 5.73
N ASP A 40 -5.95 4.01 5.02
CA ASP A 40 -5.34 2.83 5.64
C ASP A 40 -4.09 3.21 6.47
N PHE A 41 -3.32 4.18 5.98
CA PHE A 41 -2.16 4.71 6.69
C PHE A 41 -2.57 5.55 7.90
N GLU A 42 -3.63 6.35 7.78
CA GLU A 42 -4.19 7.08 8.92
C GLU A 42 -4.65 6.09 10.02
N MET A 43 -5.40 5.04 9.65
CA MET A 43 -5.85 3.99 10.57
C MET A 43 -4.68 3.27 11.27
N PHE A 44 -3.58 3.04 10.54
CA PHE A 44 -2.35 2.48 11.12
C PHE A 44 -1.78 3.40 12.21
N TYR A 45 -1.64 4.70 11.94
CA TYR A 45 -1.08 5.66 12.91
C TYR A 45 -2.00 5.88 14.11
N GLU A 46 -3.32 5.95 13.91
CA GLU A 46 -4.30 6.01 15.01
C GLU A 46 -4.23 4.78 15.92
N THR A 47 -3.96 3.61 15.35
CA THR A 47 -3.76 2.39 16.13
C THR A 47 -2.39 2.42 16.82
N TRP A 48 -1.35 2.87 16.13
CA TRP A 48 0.02 2.98 16.64
C TRP A 48 0.10 3.84 17.90
N GLU A 49 -0.57 5.00 17.91
CA GLU A 49 -0.58 5.93 19.05
C GLU A 49 -1.05 5.27 20.34
N LYS A 50 -1.91 4.25 20.26
CA LYS A 50 -2.40 3.49 21.43
C LYS A 50 -1.35 2.54 22.01
N PHE A 51 -0.37 2.12 21.20
CA PHE A 51 0.72 1.23 21.60
C PHE A 51 2.03 1.97 21.90
N ASP A 52 2.19 3.19 21.39
CA ASP A 52 3.34 4.08 21.62
C ASP A 52 2.87 5.53 21.94
N PRO A 53 2.23 5.75 23.11
CA PRO A 53 1.66 7.05 23.48
C PRO A 53 2.72 8.13 23.71
N ASP A 54 3.97 7.73 23.95
CA ASP A 54 5.10 8.63 24.15
C ASP A 54 5.81 8.99 22.83
N ALA A 55 5.27 8.55 21.67
CA ALA A 55 5.81 8.77 20.33
C ALA A 55 7.29 8.37 20.21
N THR A 56 7.69 7.29 20.86
CA THR A 56 9.07 6.79 20.83
C THR A 56 9.49 6.21 19.48
N GLN A 57 8.52 5.92 18.61
CA GLN A 57 8.67 5.20 17.34
C GLN A 57 9.05 3.71 17.51
N PHE A 58 8.92 3.16 18.71
CA PHE A 58 9.25 1.77 18.99
C PHE A 58 8.20 1.07 19.83
N ILE A 59 7.93 -0.20 19.51
CA ILE A 59 7.17 -1.11 20.38
C ILE A 59 7.98 -2.36 20.69
N ALA A 60 7.65 -3.05 21.79
CA ALA A 60 8.29 -4.31 22.13
C ALA A 60 7.79 -5.44 21.20
N TYR A 61 8.66 -6.40 20.88
CA TYR A 61 8.29 -7.58 20.09
C TYR A 61 7.12 -8.37 20.71
N SER A 62 7.02 -8.37 22.04
CA SER A 62 5.92 -9.03 22.76
C SER A 62 4.54 -8.41 22.47
N THR A 63 4.47 -7.11 22.19
CA THR A 63 3.21 -6.39 21.91
C THR A 63 2.84 -6.38 20.44
N LEU A 64 3.80 -6.69 19.54
CA LEU A 64 3.60 -6.70 18.09
C LEU A 64 2.44 -7.59 17.65
N SER A 65 2.32 -8.79 18.24
CA SER A 65 1.24 -9.74 17.93
C SER A 65 -0.16 -9.18 18.23
N ASP A 66 -0.29 -8.35 19.27
CA ASP A 66 -1.54 -7.68 19.62
C ASP A 66 -1.78 -6.46 18.74
N PHE A 67 -0.72 -5.70 18.42
CA PHE A 67 -0.79 -4.55 17.53
C PHE A 67 -1.36 -4.92 16.15
N VAL A 68 -0.74 -5.87 15.45
CA VAL A 68 -1.17 -6.25 14.08
C VAL A 68 -2.54 -6.93 14.05
N ASP A 69 -3.00 -7.50 15.17
CA ASP A 69 -4.34 -8.09 15.32
C ASP A 69 -5.42 -7.01 15.57
N THR A 70 -5.02 -5.85 16.09
CA THR A 70 -5.90 -4.71 16.40
C THR A 70 -6.16 -3.83 15.18
N LEU A 71 -5.25 -3.83 14.21
CA LEU A 71 -5.43 -3.14 12.92
C LEU A 71 -6.70 -3.63 12.20
N GLN A 72 -7.16 -2.82 11.25
CA GLN A 72 -8.25 -3.16 10.34
C GLN A 72 -7.72 -3.69 9.01
N GLU A 73 -8.58 -4.38 8.24
CA GLU A 73 -8.23 -4.73 6.87
C GLU A 73 -7.92 -3.45 6.08
N PRO A 74 -6.95 -3.47 5.15
CA PRO A 74 -6.16 -4.63 4.69
C PRO A 74 -4.90 -4.93 5.52
N LEU A 75 -4.46 -4.04 6.42
CA LEU A 75 -3.20 -4.18 7.16
C LEU A 75 -3.25 -5.18 8.34
N LYS A 76 -4.44 -5.63 8.73
CA LYS A 76 -4.65 -6.57 9.83
C LYS A 76 -4.03 -7.95 9.57
N ILE A 77 -3.30 -8.45 10.58
CA ILE A 77 -2.90 -9.86 10.65
C ILE A 77 -3.57 -10.53 11.85
N PRO A 78 -4.70 -11.24 11.64
CA PRO A 78 -5.46 -11.82 12.73
C PRO A 78 -4.69 -12.96 13.41
N LYS A 79 -4.93 -13.13 14.71
CA LYS A 79 -4.37 -14.28 15.44
C LYS A 79 -4.94 -15.62 14.95
N PRO A 80 -4.14 -16.71 14.93
CA PRO A 80 -2.75 -16.80 15.36
C PRO A 80 -1.77 -16.25 14.31
N ASN A 81 -1.04 -15.19 14.64
CA ASN A 81 -0.18 -14.45 13.71
C ASN A 81 1.33 -14.65 13.96
N LYS A 82 1.71 -15.33 15.04
CA LYS A 82 3.13 -15.49 15.44
C LYS A 82 4.01 -16.10 14.36
N ILE A 83 3.54 -17.14 13.67
CA ILE A 83 4.31 -17.79 12.60
C ILE A 83 4.56 -16.80 11.47
N LYS A 84 3.54 -16.02 11.10
CA LYS A 84 3.61 -15.04 10.03
C LYS A 84 4.55 -13.86 10.38
N LEU A 85 4.51 -13.41 11.63
CA LEU A 85 5.44 -12.38 12.11
C LEU A 85 6.90 -12.85 12.11
N ILE A 86 7.16 -14.14 12.40
CA ILE A 86 8.51 -14.72 12.29
C ILE A 86 8.98 -14.74 10.83
N THR A 87 8.09 -15.05 9.89
CA THR A 87 8.45 -15.09 8.46
C THR A 87 8.69 -13.71 7.84
N MET A 88 8.22 -12.63 8.49
CA MET A 88 8.46 -11.25 8.04
C MET A 88 9.88 -10.75 8.34
N ASP A 89 10.63 -11.43 9.21
CA ASP A 89 12.04 -11.12 9.53
C ASP A 89 12.29 -9.65 9.90
N LEU A 90 11.44 -9.10 10.77
CA LEU A 90 11.50 -7.70 11.19
C LEU A 90 12.81 -7.40 11.95
N PRO A 91 13.52 -6.29 11.62
CA PRO A 91 14.74 -5.91 12.30
C PRO A 91 14.46 -5.51 13.75
N MET A 92 15.14 -6.16 14.69
CA MET A 92 15.05 -5.85 16.11
C MET A 92 16.21 -4.95 16.54
N VAL A 93 15.90 -3.89 17.26
CA VAL A 93 16.89 -3.01 17.90
C VAL A 93 17.12 -3.43 19.36
N ALA A 94 18.03 -2.73 20.04
CA ALA A 94 18.38 -3.02 21.43
C ALA A 94 17.14 -3.05 22.35
N GLY A 95 17.00 -4.12 23.13
CA GLY A 95 15.91 -4.31 24.08
C GLY A 95 14.64 -4.95 23.50
N ASP A 96 14.78 -5.80 22.46
CA ASP A 96 13.68 -6.52 21.80
C ASP A 96 12.57 -5.58 21.30
N LYS A 97 12.97 -4.44 20.75
CA LYS A 97 12.06 -3.44 20.18
C LYS A 97 12.14 -3.43 18.66
N ILE A 98 11.06 -3.00 18.01
CA ILE A 98 10.96 -2.86 16.56
C ILE A 98 10.46 -1.45 16.25
N HIS A 99 11.01 -0.85 15.20
CA HIS A 99 10.67 0.50 14.77
C HIS A 99 9.32 0.55 14.02
N CYS A 100 8.59 1.64 14.16
CA CYS A 100 7.30 1.88 13.52
C CYS A 100 7.34 1.65 12.00
N LEU A 101 8.31 2.28 11.32
CA LEU A 101 8.44 2.19 9.87
C LEU A 101 8.78 0.78 9.38
N ASP A 102 9.55 0.01 10.15
CA ASP A 102 9.88 -1.37 9.77
C ASP A 102 8.62 -2.25 9.77
N ILE A 103 7.73 -2.03 10.74
CA ILE A 103 6.44 -2.73 10.83
C ILE A 103 5.54 -2.29 9.68
N LEU A 104 5.39 -0.97 9.47
CA LEU A 104 4.56 -0.45 8.39
C LEU A 104 5.00 -1.00 7.04
N PHE A 105 6.30 -0.94 6.75
CA PHE A 105 6.87 -1.45 5.51
C PHE A 105 6.61 -2.95 5.32
N ALA A 106 6.80 -3.76 6.36
CA ALA A 106 6.54 -5.20 6.29
C ALA A 106 5.05 -5.52 6.07
N LEU A 107 4.13 -4.77 6.68
CA LEU A 107 2.69 -4.94 6.48
C LEU A 107 2.28 -4.53 5.07
N THR A 108 2.78 -3.39 4.59
CA THR A 108 2.58 -2.95 3.21
C THR A 108 3.11 -4.01 2.23
N LYS A 109 4.24 -4.66 2.54
CA LYS A 109 4.79 -5.76 1.73
C LYS A 109 3.88 -6.95 1.65
N GLU A 110 3.30 -7.30 2.78
CA GLU A 110 2.39 -8.42 2.86
C GLU A 110 1.10 -8.19 2.05
N VAL A 111 0.60 -6.96 2.02
CA VAL A 111 -0.63 -6.61 1.27
C VAL A 111 -0.37 -6.48 -0.22
N LEU A 112 0.71 -5.81 -0.62
CA LEU A 112 1.05 -5.57 -2.04
C LEU A 112 1.67 -6.79 -2.73
N GLY A 113 2.26 -7.71 -1.96
CA GLY A 113 3.03 -8.83 -2.50
C GLY A 113 4.43 -8.41 -2.98
N ASP A 114 5.21 -9.36 -3.50
CA ASP A 114 6.60 -9.16 -3.92
C ASP A 114 6.72 -8.50 -5.33
N SER A 115 5.82 -7.57 -5.67
CA SER A 115 5.95 -6.79 -6.91
C SER A 115 7.12 -5.81 -6.78
N GLY A 116 7.91 -5.64 -7.84
CA GLY A 116 9.08 -4.74 -7.87
C GLY A 116 8.78 -3.25 -7.62
N GLU A 117 7.51 -2.89 -7.40
CA GLU A 117 7.04 -1.57 -6.95
C GLU A 117 7.51 -1.26 -5.51
N MET A 118 7.82 -2.29 -4.73
CA MET A 118 8.25 -2.15 -3.34
C MET A 118 9.60 -1.45 -3.16
N ASP A 119 10.54 -1.65 -4.09
CA ASP A 119 11.84 -0.97 -4.06
C ASP A 119 11.69 0.54 -4.33
N ALA A 120 10.66 0.95 -5.08
CA ALA A 120 10.36 2.35 -5.36
C ALA A 120 9.67 3.04 -4.16
N LEU A 121 8.79 2.34 -3.45
CA LEU A 121 8.15 2.86 -2.24
C LEU A 121 9.18 3.08 -1.13
N LYS A 122 10.09 2.12 -0.93
CA LYS A 122 11.18 2.25 0.06
C LYS A 122 12.04 3.51 -0.18
N ALA A 123 12.39 3.78 -1.43
CA ALA A 123 13.19 4.96 -1.80
C ALA A 123 12.45 6.30 -1.58
N THR A 124 11.13 6.28 -1.44
CA THR A 124 10.31 7.47 -1.13
C THR A 124 10.16 7.70 0.37
N MET A 125 10.35 6.65 1.18
CA MET A 125 10.19 6.67 2.63
C MET A 125 11.52 6.84 3.40
N GLU A 126 12.68 6.61 2.75
CA GLU A 126 14.04 6.94 3.25
C GLU A 126 14.37 8.44 3.13
#